data_AF-A0A6N7CWE7-F1
#
_entry.id   AF-A0A6N7CWE7-F1
#
_cell.length_a   1.000
_cell.length_b   1.000
_cell.length_c   1.000
_cell.angle_alpha   90.00
_cell.angle_beta   90.00
_cell.angle_gamma   90.00
#
_symmetry.space_group_name_H-M   'P 1'
#
loop_
_entity.id
_entity.type
_entity.pdbx_description
1 polymer ?
#
loop_
_entity_poly.entity_id
_entity_poly.type
_entity_poly.pdbx_seq_one_letter_code
_entity_poly.pdbx_strand_id
1 'polypeptide(L)'
;MAKFNAYVTSLGLKNSAGAALTSDNMIEELRQELVTSAEAYMAAGNSIPNLGEVMSWAAGNYGSSAGSYTNDFIAVDNSAAKVLSIDMSRYLVFLATQATLKPAPAFDEAGLTITGGTAESALFGTSAQAYSNFTEYSWDNNDTAGDGSGLDDTGLTWAQYSALSTTLVVKQANLINPMHFIGTSTGTRAPYWYIRHGTRDRDTAPLVSLNLARALKADSAVKDLNYRLAWGQPHGEGYDVPEAMTWITKILTDAKAKGI
;
A
#
# COMPACT_ATOMS: atom_id res chain seq x y z
N MET A 1 9.88 12.16 8.24
CA MET A 1 8.78 13.01 7.73
C MET A 1 9.17 13.80 6.49
N ALA A 2 10.23 14.62 6.50
CA ALA A 2 10.56 15.51 5.36
C ALA A 2 10.71 14.81 4.00
N LYS A 3 11.43 13.67 3.93
CA LYS A 3 11.59 12.90 2.68
C LYS A 3 10.26 12.35 2.14
N PHE A 4 9.37 11.91 3.04
CA PHE A 4 8.06 11.40 2.64
C PHE A 4 7.15 12.51 2.09
N ASN A 5 7.16 13.70 2.70
CA ASN A 5 6.38 14.84 2.20
C ASN A 5 6.84 15.26 0.79
N ALA A 6 8.16 15.31 0.57
CA ALA A 6 8.73 15.60 -0.75
C ALA A 6 8.33 14.53 -1.78
N TYR A 7 8.39 13.25 -1.39
CA TYR A 7 7.97 12.13 -2.24
C TYR A 7 6.48 12.22 -2.64
N VAL A 8 5.55 12.38 -1.68
CA VAL A 8 4.11 12.46 -2.01
C VAL A 8 3.83 13.63 -2.94
N THR A 9 4.47 14.77 -2.71
CA THR A 9 4.33 15.96 -3.57
C THR A 9 4.85 15.69 -4.99
N SER A 10 5.97 14.98 -5.13
CA SER A 10 6.56 14.72 -6.45
C SER A 10 5.73 13.78 -7.32
N LEU A 11 4.81 12.99 -6.72
CA LEU A 11 3.89 12.14 -7.46
C LEU A 11 2.82 12.94 -8.24
N GLY A 12 2.57 14.21 -7.87
CA GLY A 12 1.59 15.05 -8.58
C GLY A 12 0.15 14.53 -8.54
N LEU A 13 -0.18 13.68 -7.56
CA LEU A 13 -1.49 13.03 -7.45
C LEU A 13 -2.56 14.01 -6.98
N LYS A 14 -3.82 13.67 -7.25
CA LYS A 14 -4.99 14.40 -6.76
C LYS A 14 -5.78 13.54 -5.78
N ASN A 15 -6.37 14.21 -4.80
CA ASN A 15 -7.30 13.63 -3.84
C ASN A 15 -8.69 13.44 -4.49
N SER A 16 -9.65 12.84 -3.79
CA SER A 16 -11.00 12.59 -4.35
C SER A 16 -11.76 13.87 -4.72
N ALA A 17 -11.47 14.99 -4.04
CA ALA A 17 -12.01 16.32 -4.32
C ALA A 17 -11.30 17.04 -5.49
N GLY A 18 -10.27 16.44 -6.08
CA GLY A 18 -9.51 17.01 -7.20
C GLY A 18 -8.39 17.99 -6.80
N ALA A 19 -8.17 18.24 -5.51
CA ALA A 19 -7.04 19.02 -5.01
C ALA A 19 -5.75 18.17 -5.05
N ALA A 20 -4.58 18.82 -5.01
CA ALA A 20 -3.31 18.10 -4.90
C ALA A 20 -3.29 17.24 -3.63
N LEU A 21 -2.90 15.97 -3.76
CA LEU A 21 -2.69 15.06 -2.65
C LEU A 21 -1.32 15.35 -2.03
N THR A 22 -1.29 15.62 -0.73
CA THR A 22 -0.08 15.98 0.02
C THR A 22 -0.04 15.21 1.34
N SER A 23 1.08 15.31 2.06
CA SER A 23 1.19 14.78 3.43
C SER A 23 0.11 15.30 4.38
N ASP A 24 -0.41 16.50 4.12
CA ASP A 24 -1.32 17.20 5.03
C ASP A 24 -2.77 16.72 4.88
N ASN A 25 -3.14 16.19 3.70
CA ASN A 25 -4.51 15.75 3.40
C ASN A 25 -4.65 14.24 3.12
N MET A 26 -3.55 13.49 2.99
CA MET A 26 -3.62 12.06 2.68
C MET A 26 -4.25 11.21 3.78
N ILE A 27 -4.14 11.62 5.04
CA ILE A 27 -4.80 10.92 6.16
C ILE A 27 -6.32 11.12 6.11
N GLU A 28 -6.77 12.31 5.71
CA GLU A 28 -8.19 12.56 5.47
C GLU A 28 -8.70 11.76 4.27
N GLU A 29 -7.92 11.67 3.20
CA GLU A 29 -8.25 10.83 2.05
C GLU A 29 -8.37 9.35 2.44
N LEU A 30 -7.44 8.85 3.25
CA LEU A 30 -7.50 7.50 3.81
C LEU A 30 -8.73 7.31 4.70
N ARG A 31 -9.07 8.31 5.53
CA ARG A 31 -10.26 8.29 6.39
C ARG A 31 -11.55 8.15 5.56
N GLN A 32 -11.65 8.83 4.42
CA GLN A 32 -12.82 8.74 3.54
C GLN A 32 -12.95 7.35 2.90
N GLU A 33 -11.83 6.73 2.52
CA GLU A 33 -11.83 5.35 2.03
C GLU A 33 -12.21 4.34 3.14
N LEU A 34 -11.78 4.58 4.39
CA LEU A 34 -12.22 3.81 5.56
C LEU A 34 -13.73 3.94 5.82
N VAL A 35 -14.28 5.15 5.74
CA VAL A 35 -15.74 5.37 5.84
C VAL A 35 -16.45 4.57 4.76
N THR A 36 -16.01 4.70 3.51
CA THR A 36 -16.63 3.98 2.38
C THR A 36 -16.57 2.45 2.59
N SER A 37 -15.45 1.94 3.08
CA SER A 37 -15.25 0.53 3.41
C SER A 37 -16.21 0.04 4.50
N ALA A 38 -16.31 0.77 5.61
CA ALA A 38 -17.17 0.44 6.74
C ALA A 38 -18.66 0.50 6.38
N GLU A 39 -19.09 1.54 5.65
CA GLU A 39 -20.48 1.67 5.19
C GLU A 39 -20.86 0.56 4.22
N ALA A 40 -19.98 0.20 3.29
CA ALA A 40 -20.20 -0.93 2.39
C ALA A 40 -20.32 -2.25 3.15
N TYR A 41 -19.49 -2.47 4.17
CA TYR A 41 -19.55 -3.66 5.01
C TYR A 41 -20.88 -3.77 5.77
N MET A 42 -21.34 -2.68 6.38
CA MET A 42 -22.63 -2.65 7.07
C MET A 42 -23.82 -2.80 6.09
N ALA A 43 -23.76 -2.15 4.92
CA ALA A 43 -24.80 -2.24 3.90
C ALA A 43 -24.95 -3.66 3.34
N ALA A 44 -23.90 -4.49 3.41
CA ALA A 44 -23.95 -5.92 3.09
C ALA A 44 -24.62 -6.77 4.19
N GLY A 45 -25.18 -6.16 5.23
CA GLY A 45 -25.88 -6.84 6.33
C GLY A 45 -25.00 -7.24 7.50
N ASN A 46 -23.73 -6.81 7.51
CA ASN A 46 -22.85 -7.04 8.65
C ASN A 46 -23.01 -5.93 9.71
N SER A 47 -22.42 -6.13 10.88
CA SER A 47 -22.39 -5.12 11.93
C SER A 47 -20.96 -4.83 12.39
N ILE A 48 -20.70 -3.58 12.74
CA ILE A 48 -19.47 -3.12 13.37
C ILE A 48 -19.81 -2.86 14.85
N PRO A 49 -19.09 -3.47 15.81
CA PRO A 49 -19.28 -3.21 17.23
C PRO A 49 -19.24 -1.71 17.54
N ASN A 50 -20.13 -1.24 18.41
CA ASN A 50 -20.20 0.16 18.77
C ASN A 50 -18.93 0.63 19.50
N LEU A 51 -18.74 1.94 19.58
CA LEU A 51 -17.62 2.50 20.34
C LEU A 51 -17.67 2.02 21.80
N GLY A 52 -16.57 1.46 22.28
CA GLY A 52 -16.44 0.83 23.60
C GLY A 52 -16.74 -0.68 23.62
N GLU A 53 -17.34 -1.24 22.58
CA GLU A 53 -17.57 -2.69 22.46
C GLU A 53 -16.34 -3.42 21.91
N VAL A 54 -16.32 -4.75 22.07
CA VAL A 54 -15.20 -5.59 21.62
C VAL A 54 -15.40 -5.99 20.15
N MET A 55 -14.39 -5.70 19.33
CA MET A 55 -14.20 -6.25 17.98
C MET A 55 -13.34 -7.50 18.05
N SER A 56 -13.91 -8.64 17.68
CA SER A 56 -13.21 -9.91 17.61
C SER A 56 -12.95 -10.31 16.17
N TRP A 57 -11.71 -10.70 15.89
CA TRP A 57 -11.28 -11.08 14.57
C TRP A 57 -10.63 -12.46 14.58
N ALA A 58 -10.94 -13.26 13.57
CA ALA A 58 -10.22 -14.48 13.30
C ALA A 58 -8.79 -14.17 12.83
N ALA A 59 -7.91 -15.16 12.99
CA ALA A 59 -6.64 -15.19 12.30
C ALA A 59 -6.93 -15.19 10.79
N GLY A 60 -6.14 -14.44 10.03
CA GLY A 60 -6.18 -14.50 8.58
C GLY A 60 -5.08 -15.40 8.04
N ASN A 61 -4.90 -15.34 6.73
CA ASN A 61 -3.76 -15.97 6.08
C ASN A 61 -2.46 -15.23 6.44
N TYR A 62 -1.32 -15.85 6.09
CA TYR A 62 0.02 -15.23 6.16
C TYR A 62 0.44 -14.69 7.54
N GLY A 63 0.02 -15.35 8.63
CA GLY A 63 0.53 -15.06 9.97
C GLY A 63 -0.19 -13.95 10.73
N SER A 64 -1.30 -13.43 10.21
CA SER A 64 -2.15 -12.48 10.94
C SER A 64 -2.85 -13.17 12.12
N SER A 65 -2.68 -12.61 13.32
CA SER A 65 -3.18 -13.22 14.55
C SER A 65 -4.68 -12.98 14.76
N ALA A 66 -5.37 -13.96 15.34
CA ALA A 66 -6.69 -13.76 15.92
C ALA A 66 -6.57 -12.80 17.12
N GLY A 67 -7.60 -12.01 17.38
CA GLY A 67 -7.55 -11.07 18.50
C GLY A 67 -8.87 -10.38 18.76
N SER A 68 -8.99 -9.85 19.98
CA SER A 68 -10.12 -9.04 20.43
C SER A 68 -9.61 -7.68 20.86
N TYR A 69 -10.22 -6.62 20.33
CA TYR A 69 -9.81 -5.24 20.57
C TYR A 69 -11.03 -4.42 20.94
N THR A 70 -10.92 -3.54 21.94
CA THR A 70 -11.96 -2.55 22.19
C THR A 70 -12.03 -1.59 21.01
N ASN A 71 -13.20 -1.41 20.41
CA ASN A 71 -13.41 -0.37 19.42
C ASN A 71 -13.34 0.99 20.11
N ASP A 72 -12.23 1.70 19.91
CA ASP A 72 -12.02 3.06 20.42
C ASP A 72 -11.84 4.10 19.30
N PHE A 73 -11.94 3.67 18.03
CA PHE A 73 -11.60 4.50 16.87
C PHE A 73 -12.77 4.79 15.93
N ILE A 74 -13.87 4.03 15.94
CA ILE A 74 -15.00 4.27 15.01
C ILE A 74 -16.35 4.24 15.74
N ALA A 75 -17.18 5.25 15.48
CA ALA A 75 -18.59 5.26 15.88
C ALA A 75 -19.47 5.05 14.65
N VAL A 76 -20.47 4.17 14.77
CA VAL A 76 -21.35 3.78 13.66
C VAL A 76 -22.82 3.79 14.07
N ASP A 77 -23.69 3.94 13.08
CA ASP A 77 -25.09 3.52 13.13
C ASP A 77 -25.25 2.32 12.20
N ASN A 78 -25.25 1.12 12.80
CA ASN A 78 -25.43 -0.13 12.06
C ASN A 78 -26.79 -0.21 11.37
N SER A 79 -27.83 0.39 11.93
CA SER A 79 -29.19 0.33 11.37
C SER A 79 -29.31 1.18 10.11
N ALA A 80 -28.61 2.31 10.06
CA ALA A 80 -28.54 3.18 8.89
C ALA A 80 -27.38 2.82 7.94
N ALA A 81 -26.53 1.86 8.30
CA ALA A 81 -25.26 1.57 7.63
C ALA A 81 -24.39 2.83 7.45
N LYS A 82 -24.25 3.64 8.50
CA LYS A 82 -23.53 4.91 8.47
C LYS A 82 -22.40 5.00 9.48
N VAL A 83 -21.29 5.59 9.05
CA VAL A 83 -20.20 5.97 9.96
C VAL A 83 -20.48 7.36 10.51
N LEU A 84 -20.46 7.49 11.83
CA LEU A 84 -20.70 8.75 12.53
C LEU A 84 -19.39 9.52 12.75
N SER A 85 -18.31 8.81 13.07
CA SER A 85 -16.98 9.40 13.23
C SER A 85 -15.87 8.34 13.19
N ILE A 86 -14.65 8.77 12.82
CA ILE A 86 -13.42 7.98 12.91
C ILE A 86 -12.33 8.83 13.58
N ASP A 87 -11.69 8.30 14.62
CA ASP A 87 -10.43 8.81 15.16
C ASP A 87 -9.27 8.10 14.44
N MET A 88 -8.65 8.80 13.47
CA MET A 88 -7.58 8.23 12.67
C MET A 88 -6.33 7.90 13.47
N SER A 89 -6.04 8.63 14.54
CA SER A 89 -4.88 8.35 15.38
C SER A 89 -5.06 7.02 16.10
N ARG A 90 -6.25 6.79 16.67
CA ARG A 90 -6.58 5.50 17.30
C ARG A 90 -6.68 4.36 16.30
N TYR A 91 -7.22 4.61 15.11
CA TYR A 91 -7.23 3.61 14.04
C TYR A 91 -5.81 3.17 13.66
N LEU A 92 -4.86 4.10 13.53
CA LEU A 92 -3.46 3.77 13.20
C LEU A 92 -2.76 3.03 14.36
N VAL A 93 -3.08 3.35 15.62
CA VAL A 93 -2.64 2.57 16.79
C VAL A 93 -3.21 1.16 16.74
N PHE A 94 -4.51 1.01 16.47
CA PHE A 94 -5.14 -0.28 16.28
C PHE A 94 -4.45 -1.09 15.17
N LEU A 95 -4.18 -0.48 14.02
CA LEU A 95 -3.51 -1.12 12.89
C LEU A 95 -2.11 -1.64 13.26
N ALA A 96 -1.37 -0.89 14.06
CA ALA A 96 -0.05 -1.28 14.57
C ALA A 96 -0.09 -2.48 15.55
N THR A 97 -1.26 -2.84 16.10
CA THR A 97 -1.42 -4.02 16.97
C THR A 97 -1.83 -5.30 16.23
N GLN A 98 -2.05 -5.24 14.92
CA GLN A 98 -2.54 -6.39 14.14
C GLN A 98 -1.46 -7.44 13.85
N ALA A 99 -0.18 -7.04 13.89
CA ALA A 99 0.98 -7.92 13.80
C ALA A 99 2.20 -7.20 14.40
N THR A 100 3.30 -7.93 14.64
CA THR A 100 4.58 -7.33 15.05
C THR A 100 5.00 -6.25 14.05
N LEU A 101 5.45 -5.11 14.57
CA LEU A 101 5.94 -4.01 13.74
C LEU A 101 7.19 -4.44 12.97
N LYS A 102 7.24 -4.06 11.70
CA LYS A 102 8.47 -4.13 10.90
C LYS A 102 9.46 -3.11 11.50
N PRO A 103 10.78 -3.36 11.41
CA PRO A 103 11.75 -2.40 11.88
C PRO A 103 11.79 -1.16 10.95
N ALA A 104 12.74 -0.26 11.20
CA ALA A 104 12.90 0.97 10.44
C ALA A 104 14.35 1.07 9.92
N PRO A 105 14.59 0.92 8.60
CA PRO A 105 13.61 0.77 7.52
C PRO A 105 12.87 -0.57 7.57
N ALA A 106 11.72 -0.66 6.88
CA ALA A 106 10.79 -1.79 6.95
C ALA A 106 10.85 -2.74 5.74
N PHE A 107 11.73 -2.47 4.77
CA PHE A 107 11.79 -3.16 3.48
C PHE A 107 13.23 -3.29 2.99
N ASP A 108 14.01 -2.22 3.08
CA ASP A 108 15.40 -2.21 2.62
C ASP A 108 16.36 -2.33 3.80
N GLU A 109 16.49 -3.53 4.37
CA GLU A 109 17.13 -3.73 5.67
C GLU A 109 18.48 -4.45 5.60
N ALA A 110 18.75 -5.18 4.51
CA ALA A 110 19.98 -5.95 4.37
C ALA A 110 21.22 -5.02 4.41
N GLY A 111 22.25 -5.44 5.14
CA GLY A 111 23.47 -4.65 5.31
C GLY A 111 23.40 -3.59 6.40
N LEU A 112 22.32 -3.52 7.17
CA LEU A 112 22.21 -2.64 8.33
C LEU A 112 22.32 -3.47 9.62
N THR A 113 22.85 -2.89 10.69
CA THR A 113 22.81 -3.44 12.07
C THR A 113 21.37 -3.68 12.62
N ILE A 114 20.34 -3.52 11.80
CA ILE A 114 18.93 -3.69 12.18
C ILE A 114 18.53 -5.15 12.04
N THR A 115 17.96 -5.72 13.09
CA THR A 115 17.45 -7.09 13.10
C THR A 115 16.04 -7.13 12.50
N GLY A 116 15.95 -7.36 11.19
CA GLY A 116 14.70 -7.67 10.50
C GLY A 116 14.91 -8.37 9.16
N GLY A 117 13.81 -8.62 8.44
CA GLY A 117 13.81 -9.47 7.26
C GLY A 117 14.54 -8.83 6.07
N THR A 118 15.30 -9.62 5.33
CA THR A 118 16.11 -9.16 4.17
C THR A 118 15.43 -9.38 2.81
N ALA A 119 14.14 -9.72 2.80
CA ALA A 119 13.48 -10.30 1.64
C ALA A 119 13.42 -9.36 0.43
N GLU A 120 13.06 -8.09 0.62
CA GLU A 120 12.93 -7.15 -0.49
C GLU A 120 14.29 -6.70 -1.03
N SER A 121 15.31 -6.51 -0.19
CA SER A 121 16.68 -6.21 -0.68
C SER A 121 17.23 -7.34 -1.54
N ALA A 122 16.92 -8.60 -1.20
CA ALA A 122 17.34 -9.77 -1.98
C ALA A 122 16.73 -9.83 -3.40
N LEU A 123 15.55 -9.23 -3.61
CA LEU A 123 14.94 -9.11 -4.94
C LEU A 123 15.81 -8.29 -5.91
N PHE A 124 16.64 -7.39 -5.37
CA PHE A 124 17.57 -6.54 -6.11
C PHE A 124 18.99 -7.10 -6.17
N GLY A 125 19.19 -8.33 -5.71
CA GLY A 125 20.44 -9.06 -5.89
C GLY A 125 20.75 -9.38 -7.36
N THR A 126 21.92 -9.99 -7.56
CA THR A 126 22.36 -10.56 -8.84
C THR A 126 22.96 -11.95 -8.59
N SER A 127 23.47 -12.61 -9.63
CA SER A 127 24.24 -13.84 -9.44
C SER A 127 25.56 -13.63 -8.67
N ALA A 128 26.02 -12.39 -8.55
CA ALA A 128 27.26 -12.04 -7.86
C ALA A 128 27.04 -11.44 -6.46
N GLN A 129 25.85 -10.90 -6.17
CA GLN A 129 25.52 -10.23 -4.91
C GLN A 129 24.17 -10.75 -4.39
N ALA A 130 24.10 -11.17 -3.13
CA ALA A 130 22.88 -11.76 -2.58
C ALA A 130 21.71 -10.77 -2.49
N TYR A 131 22.01 -9.48 -2.41
CA TYR A 131 21.05 -8.39 -2.33
C TYR A 131 21.65 -7.09 -2.87
N SER A 132 20.84 -6.06 -3.02
CA SER A 132 21.31 -4.69 -3.20
C SER A 132 20.35 -3.74 -2.50
N ASN A 133 20.88 -2.74 -1.78
CA ASN A 133 20.04 -1.69 -1.23
C ASN A 133 19.46 -0.85 -2.36
N PHE A 134 18.17 -0.55 -2.27
CA PHE A 134 17.39 0.09 -3.33
C PHE A 134 16.81 1.45 -2.89
N THR A 135 17.18 1.90 -1.69
CA THR A 135 16.83 3.20 -1.13
C THR A 135 18.06 3.97 -0.68
N GLU A 136 17.98 5.30 -0.75
CA GLU A 136 19.06 6.20 -0.36
C GLU A 136 19.55 5.95 1.07
N TYR A 137 18.63 5.80 2.02
CA TYR A 137 19.00 5.61 3.42
C TYR A 137 19.82 4.33 3.61
N SER A 138 19.32 3.19 3.16
CA SER A 138 19.98 1.91 3.41
C SER A 138 21.28 1.79 2.62
N TRP A 139 21.34 2.36 1.41
CA TRP A 139 22.59 2.41 0.64
C TRP A 139 23.67 3.24 1.35
N ASP A 140 23.33 4.44 1.80
CA ASP A 140 24.29 5.35 2.43
C ASP A 140 24.67 4.95 3.86
N ASN A 141 23.93 4.02 4.47
CA ASN A 141 24.14 3.53 5.84
C ASN A 141 24.45 2.03 5.91
N ASN A 142 24.70 1.37 4.78
CA ASN A 142 25.18 -0.02 4.79
C ASN A 142 26.49 -0.10 5.58
N ASP A 143 26.56 -1.06 6.49
CA ASP A 143 27.67 -1.29 7.42
C ASP A 143 28.30 -2.69 7.28
N THR A 144 27.93 -3.44 6.24
CA THR A 144 28.39 -4.81 5.97
C THR A 144 29.40 -4.86 4.83
N ALA A 145 30.68 -4.80 5.19
CA ALA A 145 31.76 -4.80 4.20
C ALA A 145 31.83 -6.09 3.36
N GLY A 146 32.05 -5.92 2.06
CA GLY A 146 32.35 -6.98 1.09
C GLY A 146 31.13 -7.68 0.49
N ASP A 147 29.93 -7.14 0.65
CA ASP A 147 28.70 -7.69 0.08
C ASP A 147 28.28 -7.06 -1.26
N GLY A 148 29.01 -6.03 -1.70
CA GLY A 148 28.86 -5.36 -2.99
C GLY A 148 27.74 -4.32 -3.02
N SER A 149 27.12 -4.02 -1.88
CA SER A 149 26.06 -3.02 -1.73
C SER A 149 26.52 -1.85 -0.88
N GLY A 150 25.99 -0.66 -1.16
CA GLY A 150 26.17 0.49 -0.28
C GLY A 150 27.45 1.32 -0.47
N LEU A 151 27.52 2.38 0.33
CA LEU A 151 28.59 3.38 0.29
C LEU A 151 29.94 2.81 0.74
N ASP A 152 29.95 1.89 1.70
CA ASP A 152 31.14 1.27 2.27
C ASP A 152 31.92 0.44 1.25
N ASP A 153 31.22 -0.26 0.35
CA ASP A 153 31.85 -1.08 -0.70
C ASP A 153 32.09 -0.32 -2.01
N THR A 154 31.17 0.57 -2.40
CA THR A 154 31.28 1.27 -3.70
C THR A 154 32.04 2.59 -3.62
N GLY A 155 32.13 3.19 -2.42
CA GLY A 155 32.65 4.55 -2.22
C GLY A 155 31.77 5.65 -2.79
N LEU A 156 30.54 5.33 -3.23
CA LEU A 156 29.60 6.26 -3.84
C LEU A 156 28.35 6.40 -2.97
N THR A 157 27.95 7.65 -2.71
CA THR A 157 26.63 7.93 -2.13
C THR A 157 25.53 7.48 -3.10
N TRP A 158 24.32 7.25 -2.61
CA TRP A 158 23.18 6.89 -3.44
C TRP A 158 22.94 7.90 -4.55
N ALA A 159 23.08 9.20 -4.27
CA ALA A 159 22.92 10.25 -5.26
C ALA A 159 23.94 10.12 -6.41
N GLN A 160 25.18 9.73 -6.10
CA GLN A 160 26.21 9.48 -7.12
C GLN A 160 25.99 8.15 -7.84
N TYR A 161 25.68 7.09 -7.10
CA TYR A 161 25.50 5.74 -7.63
C TYR A 161 24.27 5.66 -8.53
N SER A 162 23.11 6.15 -8.10
CA SER A 162 21.87 6.12 -8.87
C SER A 162 21.90 6.97 -10.15
N ALA A 163 22.80 7.95 -10.23
CA ALA A 163 23.00 8.78 -11.42
C ALA A 163 23.80 8.06 -12.54
N LEU A 164 24.47 6.94 -12.23
CA LEU A 164 25.23 6.19 -13.23
C LEU A 164 24.29 5.42 -14.16
N SER A 165 24.54 5.50 -15.47
CA SER A 165 23.76 4.76 -16.49
C SER A 165 23.91 3.23 -16.37
N THR A 166 24.91 2.76 -15.63
CA THR A 166 25.22 1.35 -15.38
C THR A 166 24.51 0.78 -14.15
N THR A 167 23.87 1.62 -13.34
CA THR A 167 23.25 1.18 -12.08
C THR A 167 22.05 0.28 -12.32
N LEU A 168 22.21 -0.99 -11.96
CA LEU A 168 21.22 -2.03 -12.22
C LEU A 168 20.01 -1.92 -11.28
N VAL A 169 20.24 -1.66 -9.99
CA VAL A 169 19.16 -1.59 -8.98
C VAL A 169 18.10 -0.54 -9.32
N VAL A 170 18.50 0.63 -9.83
CA VAL A 170 17.56 1.67 -10.29
C VAL A 170 16.73 1.19 -11.48
N LYS A 171 17.34 0.47 -12.43
CA LYS A 171 16.61 -0.09 -13.57
C LYS A 171 15.63 -1.17 -13.11
N GLN A 172 16.05 -2.07 -12.23
CA GLN A 172 15.19 -3.10 -11.65
C GLN A 172 14.00 -2.47 -10.91
N ALA A 173 14.26 -1.49 -10.05
CA ALA A 173 13.22 -0.79 -9.29
C ALA A 173 12.18 -0.12 -10.20
N ASN A 174 12.63 0.53 -11.28
CA ASN A 174 11.72 1.13 -12.26
C ASN A 174 10.89 0.07 -13.01
N LEU A 175 11.47 -1.09 -13.34
CA LEU A 175 10.77 -2.15 -14.08
C LEU A 175 9.69 -2.85 -13.25
N ILE A 176 9.86 -2.96 -11.93
CA ILE A 176 8.91 -3.65 -11.05
C ILE A 176 7.94 -2.72 -10.33
N ASN A 177 8.13 -1.40 -10.44
CA ASN A 177 7.25 -0.41 -9.82
C ASN A 177 6.12 0.00 -10.79
N PRO A 178 4.84 -0.36 -10.52
CA PRO A 178 3.73 0.01 -11.40
C PRO A 178 3.60 1.52 -11.60
N MET A 179 3.94 2.32 -10.59
CA MET A 179 3.88 3.79 -10.66
C MET A 179 4.81 4.38 -11.71
N HIS A 180 5.85 3.65 -12.15
CA HIS A 180 6.76 4.10 -13.21
C HIS A 180 6.11 4.10 -14.60
N PHE A 181 5.07 3.28 -14.81
CA PHE A 181 4.40 3.14 -16.11
C PHE A 181 3.12 3.96 -16.20
N ILE A 182 2.44 4.18 -15.08
CA ILE A 182 1.14 4.87 -15.01
C ILE A 182 1.31 6.34 -15.41
N GLY A 183 0.42 6.84 -16.28
CA GLY A 183 0.47 8.22 -16.76
C GLY A 183 1.59 8.49 -17.76
N THR A 184 2.31 7.46 -18.22
CA THR A 184 3.39 7.58 -19.21
C THR A 184 2.98 6.99 -20.57
N SER A 185 3.79 7.25 -21.61
CA SER A 185 3.67 6.58 -22.91
C SER A 185 4.33 5.20 -22.96
N THR A 186 4.98 4.76 -21.88
CA THR A 186 5.75 3.51 -21.83
C THR A 186 4.84 2.34 -21.43
N GLY A 187 4.83 1.29 -22.26
CA GLY A 187 4.03 0.10 -22.03
C GLY A 187 2.53 0.30 -22.26
N THR A 188 1.78 -0.81 -22.30
CA THR A 188 0.32 -0.79 -22.46
C THR A 188 -0.32 -1.04 -21.11
N ARG A 189 -1.11 -0.08 -20.61
CA ARG A 189 -1.81 -0.22 -19.32
C ARG A 189 -3.11 -0.98 -19.52
N ALA A 190 -3.42 -1.89 -18.58
CA ALA A 190 -4.71 -2.53 -18.53
C ALA A 190 -5.82 -1.48 -18.32
N PRO A 191 -6.97 -1.56 -19.01
CA PRO A 191 -8.02 -0.57 -18.89
C PRO A 191 -8.92 -0.77 -17.65
N TYR A 192 -8.85 -1.92 -16.99
CA TYR A 192 -9.75 -2.28 -15.88
C TYR A 192 -8.93 -2.79 -14.70
N TRP A 193 -9.11 -2.19 -13.52
CA TRP A 193 -8.35 -2.51 -12.31
C TRP A 193 -9.26 -2.81 -11.13
N TYR A 194 -8.99 -3.91 -10.43
CA TYR A 194 -9.64 -4.28 -9.19
C TYR A 194 -8.58 -4.42 -8.10
N ILE A 195 -8.64 -3.58 -7.07
CA ILE A 195 -7.59 -3.48 -6.05
C ILE A 195 -8.22 -3.45 -4.66
N ARG A 196 -7.66 -4.25 -3.75
CA ARG A 196 -8.02 -4.25 -2.33
C ARG A 196 -6.76 -4.14 -1.46
N HIS A 197 -6.91 -3.50 -0.31
CA HIS A 197 -5.95 -3.50 0.80
C HIS A 197 -6.77 -3.65 2.09
N GLY A 198 -6.45 -4.62 2.94
CA GLY A 198 -7.25 -4.89 4.14
C GLY A 198 -7.18 -3.77 5.17
N THR A 199 -8.28 -3.40 5.83
CA THR A 199 -8.23 -2.35 6.88
C THR A 199 -7.48 -2.78 8.15
N ARG A 200 -7.09 -4.05 8.25
CA ARG A 200 -6.19 -4.61 9.27
C ARG A 200 -4.84 -5.04 8.69
N ASP A 201 -4.63 -4.88 7.38
CA ASP A 201 -3.36 -5.18 6.72
C ASP A 201 -2.34 -4.07 7.01
N ARG A 202 -1.25 -4.47 7.66
CA ARG A 202 -0.15 -3.58 8.04
C ARG A 202 1.15 -3.91 7.31
N ASP A 203 1.21 -4.95 6.48
CA ASP A 203 2.45 -5.43 5.82
C ASP A 203 3.12 -4.33 4.98
N THR A 204 2.31 -3.41 4.46
CA THR A 204 2.71 -2.09 4.01
C THR A 204 1.70 -1.03 4.49
N ALA A 205 2.08 0.26 4.40
CA ALA A 205 1.17 1.34 4.73
C ALA A 205 0.00 1.36 3.72
N PRO A 206 -1.26 1.56 4.16
CA PRO A 206 -2.42 1.63 3.24
C PRO A 206 -2.30 2.79 2.23
N LEU A 207 -1.46 3.77 2.53
CA LEU A 207 -1.12 4.88 1.63
C LEU A 207 -0.43 4.42 0.34
N VAL A 208 0.24 3.25 0.33
CA VAL A 208 0.84 2.69 -0.89
C VAL A 208 -0.24 2.34 -1.91
N SER A 209 -1.27 1.60 -1.49
CA SER A 209 -2.39 1.22 -2.37
C SER A 209 -3.26 2.43 -2.73
N LEU A 210 -3.42 3.39 -1.81
CA LEU A 210 -4.13 4.63 -2.07
C LEU A 210 -3.43 5.46 -3.16
N ASN A 211 -2.11 5.65 -3.06
CA ASN A 211 -1.36 6.39 -4.07
C ASN A 211 -1.44 5.72 -5.45
N LEU A 212 -1.36 4.38 -5.50
CA LEU A 212 -1.57 3.62 -6.73
C LEU A 212 -2.96 3.86 -7.31
N ALA A 213 -4.01 3.80 -6.48
CA ALA A 213 -5.37 4.06 -6.93
C ALA A 213 -5.55 5.50 -7.46
N ARG A 214 -4.96 6.50 -6.81
CA ARG A 214 -5.01 7.90 -7.30
C ARG A 214 -4.25 8.09 -8.60
N ALA A 215 -3.12 7.41 -8.80
CA ALA A 215 -2.38 7.43 -10.06
C ALA A 215 -3.20 6.78 -11.19
N LEU A 216 -3.74 5.58 -10.95
CA LEU A 216 -4.58 4.88 -11.93
C LEU A 216 -5.83 5.68 -12.30
N LYS A 217 -6.45 6.36 -11.32
CA LYS A 217 -7.62 7.22 -11.57
C LYS A 217 -7.30 8.40 -12.50
N ALA A 218 -6.06 8.88 -12.49
CA ALA A 218 -5.61 9.99 -13.33
C ALA A 218 -5.11 9.54 -14.71
N ASP A 219 -4.81 8.25 -14.92
CA ASP A 219 -4.36 7.74 -16.22
C ASP A 219 -5.54 7.54 -17.17
N SER A 220 -5.51 8.25 -18.30
CA SER A 220 -6.55 8.18 -19.33
C SER A 220 -6.74 6.80 -19.97
N ALA A 221 -5.77 5.89 -19.82
CA ALA A 221 -5.90 4.50 -20.28
C ALA A 221 -6.82 3.66 -19.39
N VAL A 222 -7.04 4.08 -18.13
CA VAL A 222 -7.89 3.37 -17.17
C VAL A 222 -9.34 3.77 -17.38
N LYS A 223 -10.17 2.78 -17.77
CA LYS A 223 -11.60 2.93 -18.02
C LYS A 223 -12.44 2.67 -16.78
N ASP A 224 -12.06 1.70 -15.96
CA ASP A 224 -12.70 1.38 -14.68
C ASP A 224 -11.64 1.07 -13.63
N LEU A 225 -11.81 1.65 -12.44
CA LEU A 225 -11.01 1.37 -11.27
C LEU A 225 -11.96 1.06 -10.12
N ASN A 226 -11.93 -0.19 -9.67
CA ASN A 226 -12.61 -0.66 -8.48
C ASN A 226 -11.59 -0.83 -7.36
N TYR A 227 -11.22 0.28 -6.72
CA TYR A 227 -10.37 0.31 -5.53
C TYR A 227 -11.22 0.46 -4.28
N ARG A 228 -10.90 -0.30 -3.23
CA ARG A 228 -11.43 -0.12 -1.88
C ARG A 228 -10.45 -0.65 -0.83
N LEU A 229 -10.51 -0.11 0.38
CA LEU A 229 -10.04 -0.86 1.54
C LEU A 229 -11.05 -1.96 1.87
N ALA A 230 -10.57 -3.17 2.19
CA ALA A 230 -11.43 -4.29 2.54
C ALA A 230 -11.63 -4.34 4.06
N TRP A 231 -12.85 -4.02 4.52
CA TRP A 231 -13.15 -3.90 5.94
C TRP A 231 -12.86 -5.21 6.69
N GLY A 232 -12.15 -5.12 7.81
CA GLY A 232 -11.87 -6.25 8.71
C GLY A 232 -10.87 -7.28 8.16
N GLN A 233 -10.40 -7.11 6.93
CA GLN A 233 -9.45 -8.03 6.31
C GLN A 233 -8.02 -7.71 6.78
N PRO A 234 -7.25 -8.71 7.22
CA PRO A 234 -5.82 -8.59 7.46
C PRO A 234 -5.04 -8.73 6.14
N HIS A 235 -3.72 -8.94 6.22
CA HIS A 235 -2.95 -9.35 5.06
C HIS A 235 -3.46 -10.68 4.49
N GLY A 236 -3.81 -10.71 3.22
CA GLY A 236 -4.32 -11.91 2.55
C GLY A 236 -5.03 -11.64 1.24
N GLU A 237 -5.53 -12.72 0.65
CA GLU A 237 -6.21 -12.76 -0.64
C GLU A 237 -7.41 -13.71 -0.60
N GLY A 238 -8.25 -13.65 -1.63
CA GLY A 238 -9.35 -14.61 -1.83
C GLY A 238 -10.58 -14.41 -0.92
N TYR A 239 -10.60 -13.40 -0.05
CA TYR A 239 -11.72 -13.11 0.84
C TYR A 239 -12.96 -12.53 0.13
N ASP A 240 -12.82 -12.04 -1.11
CA ASP A 240 -13.87 -11.36 -1.87
C ASP A 240 -14.07 -11.94 -3.29
N VAL A 241 -13.68 -13.21 -3.52
CA VAL A 241 -13.80 -13.85 -4.85
C VAL A 241 -15.18 -13.68 -5.50
N PRO A 242 -16.32 -13.86 -4.79
CA PRO A 242 -17.64 -13.62 -5.40
C PRO A 242 -17.85 -12.16 -5.86
N GLU A 243 -17.35 -11.17 -5.12
CA GLU A 243 -17.42 -9.75 -5.50
C GLU A 243 -16.55 -9.48 -6.74
N ALA A 244 -15.31 -9.97 -6.73
CA ALA A 244 -14.39 -9.83 -7.86
C ALA A 244 -14.97 -10.47 -9.13
N MET A 245 -15.54 -11.67 -9.05
CA MET A 245 -16.16 -12.36 -10.19
C MET A 245 -17.42 -11.63 -10.70
N THR A 246 -18.18 -11.00 -9.81
CA THR A 246 -19.32 -10.15 -10.19
C THR A 246 -18.84 -8.92 -10.96
N TRP A 247 -17.78 -8.26 -10.49
CA TRP A 247 -17.16 -7.13 -11.19
C TRP A 247 -16.61 -7.55 -12.56
N ILE A 248 -15.89 -8.68 -12.66
CA ILE A 248 -15.41 -9.23 -13.94
C ILE A 248 -16.56 -9.45 -14.91
N THR A 249 -17.64 -10.08 -14.46
CA THR A 249 -18.84 -10.34 -15.30
C THR A 249 -19.44 -9.04 -15.83
N LYS A 250 -19.51 -8.00 -15.00
CA LYS A 250 -19.98 -6.67 -15.41
C LYS A 250 -19.06 -6.07 -16.46
N ILE A 251 -17.75 -6.05 -16.23
CA ILE A 251 -16.77 -5.47 -17.17
C ILE A 251 -16.81 -6.17 -18.53
N LEU A 252 -16.89 -7.51 -18.55
CA LEU A 252 -17.00 -8.28 -19.80
C LEU A 252 -18.30 -7.98 -20.55
N THR A 253 -19.41 -7.79 -19.82
CA THR A 253 -20.70 -7.41 -20.40
C THR A 253 -20.63 -6.01 -21.02
N ASP A 254 -20.07 -5.04 -20.30
CA ASP A 254 -19.91 -3.66 -20.78
C ASP A 254 -18.95 -3.55 -21.97
N ALA A 255 -17.88 -4.36 -21.99
CA ALA A 255 -16.95 -4.44 -23.11
C ALA A 255 -17.63 -4.99 -24.37
N LYS A 256 -18.35 -6.11 -24.24
CA LYS A 256 -19.14 -6.71 -25.33
C LYS A 256 -20.16 -5.73 -25.91
N ALA A 257 -20.85 -4.96 -25.06
CA ALA A 257 -21.81 -3.95 -25.51
C ALA A 257 -21.15 -2.81 -26.31
N LYS A 258 -19.85 -2.56 -26.13
CA LYS A 258 -19.06 -1.57 -26.86
C LYS A 258 -18.35 -2.16 -28.09
N GLY A 259 -18.54 -3.45 -28.39
CA GLY A 259 -17.88 -4.13 -29.51
C GLY A 259 -16.37 -4.31 -29.33
N ILE A 260 -15.91 -4.37 -28.09
CA ILE A 260 -14.51 -4.65 -27.70
C ILE A 260 -14.43 -6.05 -27.12
#